data_AF-A0A6C1XYU4-F1
#
_entry.id   AF-A0A6C1XYU4-F1
#
_cell.length_a   1.000
_cell.length_b   1.000
_cell.length_c   1.000
_cell.angle_alpha   90.00
_cell.angle_beta   90.00
_cell.angle_gamma   90.00
#
_symmetry.space_group_name_H-M   'P 1'
#
loop_
_entity.id
_entity.type
_entity.pdbx_description
1 polymer ?
#
loop_
_entity_poly.entity_id
_entity_poly.type
_entity_poly.pdbx_seq_one_letter_code
_entity_poly.pdbx_strand_id
1 'polypeptide(L)'
;MGTITERTTKDGKIRYRAAIRINKDGVKYSESRTFSKKNLAQNWLKKREAEIELNPNSIHQVQVDDIRLSEAIERYLSEAGRSFGRSHKMSLLFIAKQSIGAKYISKLTNMDFANFANHRLITVKPQTLNGDMIAIRGVLRHAKLVWGMEIDLAGFEGAMLGLRYARKVQSSAKRSRLPTNDELIALTQHFAQKYTHYKSAYPMHLIMWLAIYTTRR
;
A
#
# COMPACT_ATOMS: atom_id res chain seq x y z
N MET A 1 -4.82 22.03 32.22
CA MET A 1 -5.97 22.23 33.13
C MET A 1 -7.22 22.46 32.31
N GLY A 2 -8.26 21.68 32.56
CA GLY A 2 -9.54 21.83 31.88
C GLY A 2 -10.38 23.02 32.35
N THR A 3 -11.07 23.69 31.44
CA THR A 3 -12.01 24.80 31.70
C THR A 3 -13.41 24.42 31.24
N ILE A 4 -14.44 24.76 32.04
CA ILE A 4 -15.84 24.63 31.65
C ILE A 4 -16.40 26.02 31.41
N THR A 5 -16.92 26.28 30.21
CA THR A 5 -17.62 27.53 29.87
C THR A 5 -19.09 27.28 29.64
N GLU A 6 -19.93 28.14 30.20
CA GLU A 6 -21.38 28.12 30.01
C GLU A 6 -21.73 28.98 28.79
N ARG A 7 -22.53 28.45 27.87
CA ARG A 7 -23.00 29.19 26.69
C ARG A 7 -24.50 28.98 26.51
N THR A 8 -25.22 30.08 26.39
CA THR A 8 -26.63 30.08 26.01
C THR A 8 -26.73 30.01 24.48
N THR A 9 -27.50 29.05 23.96
CA THR A 9 -27.81 28.96 22.53
C THR A 9 -28.89 29.97 22.16
N LYS A 10 -29.04 30.28 20.85
CA LYS A 10 -30.10 31.17 20.35
C LYS A 10 -31.51 30.74 20.79
N ASP A 11 -31.71 29.44 21.03
CA ASP A 11 -32.98 28.85 21.52
C ASP A 11 -33.15 28.90 23.06
N GLY A 12 -32.35 29.68 23.79
CA GLY A 12 -32.45 29.84 25.25
C GLY A 12 -31.92 28.67 26.10
N LYS A 13 -31.52 27.55 25.49
CA LYS A 13 -30.96 26.39 26.22
C LYS A 13 -29.51 26.64 26.69
N ILE A 14 -29.21 26.27 27.94
CA ILE A 14 -27.86 26.33 28.52
C ILE A 14 -27.07 25.09 28.08
N ARG A 15 -25.88 25.29 27.49
CA ARG A 15 -24.92 24.23 27.18
C ARG A 15 -23.59 24.49 27.89
N TYR A 16 -22.96 23.42 28.35
CA TYR A 16 -21.67 23.44 29.05
C TYR A 16 -20.58 22.96 28.10
N ARG A 17 -19.61 23.79 27.77
CA ARG A 17 -18.43 23.42 26.97
C ARG A 17 -17.27 23.11 27.90
N ALA A 18 -16.85 21.86 27.96
CA ALA A 18 -15.57 21.48 28.55
C ALA A 18 -14.46 21.64 27.50
N ALA A 19 -13.33 22.23 27.89
CA ALA A 19 -12.15 22.37 27.05
C ALA A 19 -10.89 22.00 27.84
N ILE A 20 -10.03 21.15 27.28
CA ILE A 20 -8.74 20.76 27.85
C ILE A 20 -7.67 21.43 27.00
N ARG A 21 -6.85 22.28 27.65
CA ARG A 21 -5.67 22.90 27.05
C ARG A 21 -4.44 22.42 27.80
N ILE A 22 -3.51 21.81 27.08
CA ILE A 22 -2.23 21.35 27.60
C ILE A 22 -1.14 21.90 26.67
N ASN A 23 -0.22 22.66 27.26
CA ASN A 23 1.02 23.09 26.63
C ASN A 23 2.15 22.40 27.41
N LYS A 24 2.66 21.29 26.88
CA LYS A 24 3.82 20.60 27.43
C LYS A 24 4.78 20.33 26.26
N ASP A 25 6.05 20.65 26.43
CA ASP A 25 7.12 20.42 25.44
C ASP A 25 6.84 20.96 24.02
N GLY A 26 6.26 22.16 23.93
CA GLY A 26 6.02 22.86 22.65
C GLY A 26 4.80 22.38 21.85
N VAL A 27 4.11 21.31 22.27
CA VAL A 27 2.91 20.80 21.61
C VAL A 27 1.65 21.44 22.19
N LYS A 28 0.85 22.09 21.33
CA LYS A 28 -0.44 22.70 21.69
C LYS A 28 -1.56 21.67 21.51
N TYR A 29 -2.02 21.05 22.60
CA TYR A 29 -3.20 20.17 22.58
C TYR A 29 -4.43 20.94 23.06
N SER A 30 -5.49 20.96 22.24
CA SER A 30 -6.77 21.61 22.56
C SER A 30 -7.94 20.73 22.16
N GLU A 31 -8.54 20.04 23.13
CA GLU A 31 -9.77 19.26 22.93
C GLU A 31 -10.95 20.00 23.57
N SER A 32 -12.11 20.06 22.91
CA SER A 32 -13.31 20.64 23.53
C SER A 32 -14.59 19.91 23.15
N ARG A 33 -15.47 19.69 24.13
CA ARG A 33 -16.73 18.98 23.95
C ARG A 33 -17.85 19.69 24.70
N THR A 34 -19.04 19.73 24.09
CA THR A 34 -20.23 20.40 24.65
C THR A 34 -21.25 19.38 25.17
N PHE A 35 -21.81 19.67 26.33
CA PHE A 35 -22.78 18.84 27.04
C PHE A 35 -24.01 19.64 27.45
N SER A 36 -25.12 18.95 27.68
CA SER A 36 -26.38 19.54 28.15
C SER A 36 -26.41 19.77 29.67
N LYS A 37 -25.67 18.98 30.45
CA LYS A 37 -25.61 19.07 31.92
C LYS A 37 -24.18 19.30 32.41
N LYS A 38 -24.01 20.13 33.45
CA LYS A 38 -22.72 20.46 34.08
C LYS A 38 -21.98 19.22 34.59
N ASN A 39 -22.70 18.30 35.24
CA ASN A 39 -22.11 17.06 35.79
C ASN A 39 -21.51 16.16 34.70
N LEU A 40 -22.11 16.11 33.50
CA LEU A 40 -21.56 15.34 32.38
C LEU A 40 -20.26 15.97 31.87
N ALA A 41 -20.18 17.31 31.81
CA ALA A 41 -18.98 18.02 31.42
C ALA A 41 -17.82 17.80 32.42
N GLN A 42 -18.11 17.82 33.73
CA GLN A 42 -17.11 17.52 34.77
C GLN A 42 -16.63 16.07 34.73
N ASN A 43 -17.54 15.10 34.58
CA ASN A 43 -17.15 13.68 34.52
C ASN A 43 -16.34 13.37 33.27
N TRP A 44 -16.67 13.99 32.13
CA TRP A 44 -15.87 13.87 30.90
C TRP A 44 -14.47 14.45 31.10
N LEU A 45 -14.36 15.63 31.74
CA LEU A 45 -13.08 16.25 32.06
C LEU A 45 -12.19 15.36 32.93
N LYS A 46 -12.73 14.85 34.04
CA LYS A 46 -11.97 13.96 34.94
C LYS A 46 -11.52 12.68 34.26
N LYS A 47 -12.39 12.04 33.47
CA LYS A 47 -12.01 10.84 32.71
C LYS A 47 -10.91 11.12 31.70
N ARG A 48 -11.03 12.23 30.97
CA ARG A 48 -10.09 12.58 29.92
C ARG A 48 -8.74 13.05 30.48
N GLU A 49 -8.73 13.82 31.57
CA GLU A 49 -7.50 14.18 32.29
C GLU A 49 -6.79 12.93 32.83
N ALA A 50 -7.53 11.96 33.41
CA ALA A 50 -6.96 10.69 33.85
C ALA A 50 -6.42 9.82 32.70
N GLU A 51 -7.11 9.78 31.54
CA GLU A 51 -6.61 9.09 30.34
C GLU A 51 -5.32 9.71 29.80
N ILE A 52 -5.22 11.04 29.85
CA ILE A 52 -4.03 11.79 29.41
C ILE A 52 -2.86 11.58 30.38
N GLU A 53 -3.13 11.52 31.69
CA GLU A 53 -2.12 11.25 32.72
C GLU A 53 -1.61 9.81 32.66
N LEU A 54 -2.50 8.83 32.42
CA LEU A 54 -2.14 7.42 32.25
C LEU A 54 -1.39 7.16 30.93
N ASN A 55 -1.67 7.92 29.87
CA ASN A 55 -1.04 7.77 28.56
C ASN A 55 -0.49 9.11 28.03
N PRO A 56 0.66 9.60 28.53
CA PRO A 56 1.32 10.81 28.01
C PRO A 56 1.60 10.75 26.49
N ASN A 57 1.85 9.54 25.95
CA ASN A 57 2.07 9.31 24.53
C ASN A 57 0.81 9.47 23.65
N SER A 58 -0.39 9.50 24.23
CA SER A 58 -1.63 9.76 23.47
C SER A 58 -1.73 11.22 22.99
N ILE A 59 -1.02 12.15 23.64
CA ILE A 59 -0.88 13.55 23.21
C ILE A 59 0.06 13.64 22.00
N HIS A 60 0.99 12.68 21.87
CA HIS A 60 1.94 12.55 20.75
C HIS A 60 1.38 11.76 19.57
N GLN A 61 0.07 11.46 19.54
CA GLN A 61 -0.58 11.25 18.25
C GLN A 61 -0.60 12.58 17.52
N VAL A 62 0.58 12.96 16.98
CA VAL A 62 0.68 13.72 15.76
C VAL A 62 -0.38 13.08 14.88
N GLN A 63 -1.38 13.88 14.55
CA GLN A 63 -2.35 13.55 13.53
C GLN A 63 -1.50 13.43 12.26
N VAL A 64 -0.87 12.27 12.07
CA VAL A 64 -0.11 11.99 10.86
C VAL A 64 -1.20 12.01 9.82
N ASP A 65 -1.16 13.06 8.99
CA ASP A 65 -2.13 13.25 7.92
C ASP A 65 -2.23 11.93 7.16
N ASP A 66 -3.35 11.24 7.35
CA ASP A 66 -3.58 9.93 6.78
C ASP A 66 -3.63 10.13 5.27
N ILE A 67 -2.64 9.57 4.57
CA ILE A 67 -2.49 9.74 3.13
C ILE A 67 -3.23 8.63 2.39
N ARG A 68 -3.62 8.92 1.14
CA ARG A 68 -4.15 7.89 0.25
C ARG A 68 -3.06 6.91 -0.13
N LEU A 69 -3.44 5.67 -0.46
CA LEU A 69 -2.49 4.68 -0.94
C LEU A 69 -1.78 5.15 -2.21
N SER A 70 -2.46 5.90 -3.09
CA SER A 70 -1.84 6.49 -4.29
C SER A 70 -0.71 7.48 -3.93
N GLU A 71 -0.95 8.36 -2.96
CA GLU A 71 0.02 9.36 -2.48
C GLU A 71 1.18 8.67 -1.75
N ALA A 72 0.88 7.64 -0.96
CA ALA A 72 1.88 6.79 -0.33
C ALA A 72 2.77 6.11 -1.39
N ILE A 73 2.19 5.60 -2.47
CA ILE A 73 2.95 5.00 -3.56
C ILE A 73 3.87 6.04 -4.23
N GLU A 74 3.37 7.24 -4.50
CA GLU A 74 4.17 8.31 -5.11
C GLU A 74 5.33 8.74 -4.21
N ARG A 75 5.07 8.92 -2.91
CA ARG A 75 6.10 9.21 -1.91
C ARG A 75 7.12 8.07 -1.78
N TYR A 76 6.67 6.82 -1.77
CA TYR A 76 7.56 5.66 -1.75
C TYR A 76 8.46 5.60 -3.00
N LEU A 77 7.92 5.94 -4.16
CA LEU A 77 8.67 6.02 -5.41
C LEU A 77 9.64 7.20 -5.45
N SER A 78 9.35 8.33 -4.81
CA SER A 78 10.29 9.46 -4.74
C SER A 78 11.46 9.17 -3.79
N GLU A 79 11.20 8.52 -2.66
CA GLU A 79 12.21 8.20 -1.65
C GLU A 79 13.08 7.00 -2.05
N ALA A 80 12.48 5.88 -2.46
CA ALA A 80 13.19 4.62 -2.70
C ALA A 80 13.23 4.18 -4.17
N GLY A 81 12.47 4.84 -5.06
CA GLY A 81 12.23 4.39 -6.43
C GLY A 81 13.44 4.33 -7.36
N ARG A 82 14.56 4.98 -7.02
CA ARG A 82 15.81 4.90 -7.81
C ARG A 82 16.40 3.49 -7.81
N SER A 83 16.17 2.72 -6.75
CA SER A 83 16.67 1.35 -6.61
C SER A 83 15.77 0.29 -7.27
N PHE A 84 14.55 0.66 -7.66
CA PHE A 84 13.57 -0.31 -8.15
C PHE A 84 13.70 -0.55 -9.64
N GLY A 85 13.67 -1.84 -10.02
CA GLY A 85 13.55 -2.24 -11.41
C GLY A 85 12.24 -1.74 -12.06
N ARG A 86 12.27 -1.55 -13.38
CA ARG A 86 11.15 -1.00 -14.17
C ARG A 86 9.81 -1.68 -13.89
N SER A 87 9.78 -3.01 -13.80
CA SER A 87 8.54 -3.77 -13.58
C SER A 87 7.88 -3.47 -12.24
N HIS A 88 8.67 -3.30 -11.17
CA HIS A 88 8.15 -2.98 -9.84
C HIS A 88 7.55 -1.58 -9.80
N LYS A 89 8.24 -0.60 -10.41
CA LYS A 89 7.74 0.77 -10.56
C LYS A 89 6.42 0.82 -11.35
N MET A 90 6.32 0.07 -12.45
CA MET A 90 5.09 0.02 -13.26
C MET A 90 3.92 -0.63 -12.50
N SER A 91 4.19 -1.66 -11.71
CA SER A 91 3.19 -2.27 -10.83
C SER A 91 2.63 -1.25 -9.82
N LEU A 92 3.52 -0.53 -9.13
CA LEU A 92 3.13 0.53 -8.20
C LEU A 92 2.29 1.64 -8.85
N LEU A 93 2.74 2.15 -10.00
CA LEU A 93 2.00 3.17 -10.76
C LEU A 93 0.64 2.66 -11.24
N PHE A 94 0.53 1.38 -11.58
CA PHE A 94 -0.75 0.76 -11.93
C PHE A 94 -1.68 0.70 -10.72
N ILE A 95 -1.19 0.23 -9.57
CA ILE A 95 -1.96 0.13 -8.31
C ILE A 95 -2.48 1.50 -7.87
N ALA A 96 -1.65 2.54 -7.96
CA ALA A 96 -2.02 3.91 -7.58
C ALA A 96 -3.25 4.43 -8.36
N LYS A 97 -3.44 3.98 -9.61
CA LYS A 97 -4.57 4.37 -10.47
C LYS A 97 -5.84 3.54 -10.24
N GLN A 98 -5.77 2.47 -9.46
CA GLN A 98 -6.94 1.62 -9.17
C GLN A 98 -7.78 2.18 -8.03
N SER A 99 -9.00 1.64 -7.86
CA SER A 99 -9.92 2.03 -6.78
C SER A 99 -9.32 1.88 -5.38
N ILE A 100 -8.41 0.91 -5.17
CA ILE A 100 -7.67 0.75 -3.90
C ILE A 100 -6.72 1.92 -3.63
N GLY A 101 -6.18 2.55 -4.68
CA GLY A 101 -5.28 3.71 -4.57
C GLY A 101 -5.96 4.93 -3.94
N ALA A 102 -7.27 5.09 -4.16
CA ALA A 102 -8.03 6.22 -3.61
C ALA A 102 -8.36 6.08 -2.12
N LYS A 103 -8.16 4.90 -1.53
CA LYS A 103 -8.43 4.66 -0.10
C LYS A 103 -7.27 5.15 0.76
N TYR A 104 -7.60 5.62 1.95
CA TYR A 104 -6.62 5.95 2.98
C TYR A 104 -5.85 4.70 3.41
N ILE A 105 -4.53 4.84 3.56
CA ILE A 105 -3.64 3.70 3.85
C ILE A 105 -3.93 3.06 5.21
N SER A 106 -4.35 3.86 6.21
CA SER A 106 -4.71 3.36 7.54
C SER A 106 -6.03 2.56 7.55
N LYS A 107 -6.91 2.79 6.56
CA LYS A 107 -8.25 2.20 6.48
C LYS A 107 -8.34 1.02 5.52
N LEU A 108 -7.21 0.54 5.01
CA LEU A 108 -7.18 -0.61 4.12
C LEU A 108 -7.54 -1.88 4.88
N THR A 109 -8.52 -2.62 4.37
CA THR A 109 -9.00 -3.87 4.97
C THR A 109 -8.69 -5.08 4.09
N ASN A 110 -8.82 -6.27 4.67
CA ASN A 110 -8.65 -7.54 3.94
C ASN A 110 -9.55 -7.63 2.70
N MET A 111 -10.75 -7.06 2.78
CA MET A 111 -11.72 -7.06 1.68
C MET A 111 -11.26 -6.18 0.52
N ASP A 112 -10.53 -5.10 0.79
CA ASP A 112 -9.99 -4.22 -0.24
C ASP A 112 -8.92 -4.92 -1.06
N PHE A 113 -8.02 -5.64 -0.39
CA PHE A 113 -7.00 -6.45 -1.04
C PHE A 113 -7.62 -7.59 -1.85
N ALA A 114 -8.65 -8.25 -1.32
CA ALA A 114 -9.37 -9.31 -2.03
C ALA A 114 -10.09 -8.79 -3.28
N ASN A 115 -10.76 -7.62 -3.18
CA ASN A 115 -11.45 -6.98 -4.30
C ASN A 115 -10.46 -6.55 -5.38
N PHE A 116 -9.35 -5.93 -5.00
CA PHE A 116 -8.26 -5.60 -5.92
C PHE A 116 -7.73 -6.87 -6.63
N ALA A 117 -7.46 -7.93 -5.88
CA ALA A 117 -6.96 -9.19 -6.43
C ALA A 117 -7.93 -9.81 -7.44
N ASN A 118 -9.23 -9.85 -7.12
CA ASN A 118 -10.27 -10.37 -8.02
C ASN A 118 -10.35 -9.56 -9.31
N HIS A 119 -10.37 -8.24 -9.22
CA HIS A 119 -10.38 -7.37 -10.39
C HIS A 119 -9.12 -7.55 -11.25
N ARG A 120 -7.95 -7.65 -10.60
CA ARG A 120 -6.68 -7.79 -11.29
C ARG A 120 -6.58 -9.11 -12.06
N LEU A 121 -7.06 -10.22 -11.49
CA LEU A 121 -7.03 -11.54 -12.10
C LEU A 121 -7.87 -11.69 -13.37
N ILE A 122 -8.79 -10.76 -13.64
CA ILE A 122 -9.51 -10.73 -14.92
C ILE A 122 -8.54 -10.54 -16.10
N THR A 123 -7.45 -9.79 -15.87
CA THR A 123 -6.53 -9.36 -16.93
C THR A 123 -5.13 -10.00 -16.83
N VAL A 124 -4.75 -10.52 -15.65
CA VAL A 124 -3.39 -11.05 -15.42
C VAL A 124 -3.39 -12.41 -14.78
N LYS A 125 -2.26 -13.12 -14.94
CA LYS A 125 -2.02 -14.41 -14.29
C LYS A 125 -1.69 -14.24 -12.79
N PRO A 126 -1.91 -15.28 -11.95
CA PRO A 126 -1.59 -15.28 -10.52
C PRO A 126 -0.18 -14.82 -10.15
N GLN A 127 0.80 -15.10 -11.02
CA GLN A 127 2.19 -14.66 -10.82
C GLN A 127 2.33 -13.13 -10.86
N THR A 128 1.63 -12.47 -11.78
CA THR A 128 1.67 -11.01 -11.89
C THR A 128 0.99 -10.38 -10.68
N LEU A 129 -0.17 -10.91 -10.27
CA LEU A 129 -0.83 -10.47 -9.04
C LEU A 129 0.08 -10.63 -7.82
N ASN A 130 0.83 -11.73 -7.71
CA ASN A 130 1.80 -11.90 -6.62
C ASN A 130 2.84 -10.78 -6.58
N GLY A 131 3.34 -10.35 -7.75
CA GLY A 131 4.23 -9.21 -7.88
C GLY A 131 3.58 -7.90 -7.41
N ASP A 132 2.33 -7.66 -7.81
CA ASP A 132 1.55 -6.49 -7.38
C ASP A 132 1.36 -6.47 -5.86
N MET A 133 1.01 -7.61 -5.25
CA MET A 133 0.87 -7.73 -3.80
C MET A 133 2.20 -7.52 -3.05
N ILE A 134 3.31 -8.01 -3.60
CA ILE A 134 4.65 -7.74 -3.03
C ILE A 134 4.97 -6.25 -3.09
N ALA A 135 4.56 -5.55 -4.15
CA ALA A 135 4.74 -4.11 -4.26
C ALA A 135 3.92 -3.35 -3.20
N ILE A 136 2.64 -3.70 -3.02
CA ILE A 136 1.80 -3.13 -1.96
C ILE A 136 2.44 -3.36 -0.59
N ARG A 137 2.92 -4.58 -0.31
CA ARG A 137 3.61 -4.92 0.94
C ARG A 137 4.81 -3.99 1.20
N GLY A 138 5.61 -3.70 0.17
CA GLY A 138 6.75 -2.78 0.27
C GLY A 138 6.33 -1.40 0.75
N VAL A 139 5.29 -0.83 0.12
CA VAL A 139 4.74 0.48 0.50
C VAL A 139 4.23 0.45 1.94
N LEU A 140 3.40 -0.53 2.31
CA LEU A 140 2.82 -0.62 3.66
C LEU A 140 3.91 -0.76 4.75
N ARG A 141 4.97 -1.53 4.48
CA ARG A 141 6.09 -1.70 5.41
C ARG A 141 6.90 -0.42 5.57
N HIS A 142 7.23 0.24 4.46
CA HIS A 142 7.95 1.51 4.48
C HIS A 142 7.15 2.58 5.22
N ALA A 143 5.86 2.66 4.91
CA ALA A 143 4.90 3.54 5.56
C ALA A 143 4.83 3.33 7.09
N LYS A 144 4.84 2.08 7.55
CA LYS A 144 4.85 1.77 9.00
C LYS A 144 6.19 2.04 9.67
N LEU A 145 7.28 1.57 9.06
CA LEU A 145 8.61 1.55 9.70
C LEU A 145 9.38 2.86 9.55
N VAL A 146 9.18 3.58 8.45
CA VAL A 146 9.91 4.81 8.12
C VAL A 146 9.07 6.05 8.39
N TRP A 147 7.79 6.03 8.01
CA TRP A 147 6.90 7.19 8.24
C TRP A 147 6.15 7.11 9.57
N GLY A 148 6.28 6.02 10.32
CA GLY A 148 5.67 5.87 11.64
C GLY A 148 4.13 5.79 11.62
N MET A 149 3.53 5.45 10.48
CA MET A 149 2.06 5.40 10.36
C MET A 149 1.49 4.12 10.98
N GLU A 150 0.33 4.25 11.63
CA GLU A 150 -0.41 3.11 12.17
C GLU A 150 -1.07 2.32 11.03
N ILE A 151 -0.37 1.28 10.57
CA ILE A 151 -0.83 0.38 9.51
C ILE A 151 -0.98 -1.05 10.03
N ASP A 152 -2.11 -1.66 9.70
CA ASP A 152 -2.38 -3.08 9.93
C ASP A 152 -1.68 -3.97 8.88
N LEU A 153 -0.40 -4.24 9.12
CA LEU A 153 0.35 -5.23 8.34
C LEU A 153 -0.15 -6.66 8.56
N ALA A 154 -0.71 -6.97 9.73
CA ALA A 154 -1.17 -8.32 10.04
C ALA A 154 -2.41 -8.67 9.22
N GLY A 155 -3.35 -7.73 9.08
CA GLY A 155 -4.48 -7.83 8.16
C GLY A 155 -4.02 -8.09 6.72
N PHE A 156 -3.07 -7.31 6.22
CA PHE A 156 -2.51 -7.53 4.89
C PHE A 156 -1.92 -8.95 4.71
N GLU A 157 -1.12 -9.43 5.67
CA GLU A 157 -0.55 -10.79 5.60
C GLU A 157 -1.66 -11.87 5.66
N GLY A 158 -2.70 -11.65 6.46
CA GLY A 158 -3.89 -12.51 6.49
C GLY A 158 -4.63 -12.55 5.15
N ALA A 159 -4.81 -11.40 4.50
CA ALA A 159 -5.39 -11.32 3.16
C ALA A 159 -4.52 -12.06 2.11
N MET A 160 -3.21 -11.90 2.19
CA MET A 160 -2.26 -12.62 1.34
C MET A 160 -2.34 -14.14 1.54
N LEU A 161 -2.46 -14.61 2.78
CA LEU A 161 -2.64 -16.03 3.08
C LEU A 161 -3.96 -16.56 2.51
N GLY A 162 -5.06 -15.82 2.70
CA GLY A 162 -6.36 -16.17 2.12
C GLY A 162 -6.33 -16.27 0.59
N LEU A 163 -5.68 -15.33 -0.08
CA LEU A 163 -5.49 -15.35 -1.54
C LEU A 163 -4.63 -16.53 -2.01
N ARG A 164 -3.64 -16.95 -1.23
CA ARG A 164 -2.83 -18.15 -1.52
C ARG A 164 -3.64 -19.43 -1.37
N TYR A 165 -4.45 -19.55 -0.31
CA TYR A 165 -5.33 -20.71 -0.14
C TYR A 165 -6.38 -20.79 -1.25
N ALA A 166 -6.90 -19.66 -1.71
CA ALA A 166 -7.78 -19.57 -2.87
C ALA A 166 -7.06 -19.81 -4.22
N ARG A 167 -5.75 -20.13 -4.23
CA ARG A 167 -4.90 -20.30 -5.42
C ARG A 167 -4.88 -19.10 -6.37
N LYS A 168 -5.23 -17.91 -5.87
CA LYS A 168 -5.27 -16.65 -6.61
C LYS A 168 -3.91 -15.97 -6.71
N VAL A 169 -3.05 -16.21 -5.74
CA VAL A 169 -1.65 -15.74 -5.69
C VAL A 169 -0.73 -16.94 -5.72
N GLN A 170 0.12 -17.04 -6.75
CA GLN A 170 1.03 -18.17 -6.95
C GLN A 170 2.35 -17.71 -7.55
N SER A 171 3.42 -18.51 -7.38
CA SER A 171 4.67 -18.33 -8.10
C SER A 171 4.51 -18.72 -9.58
N SER A 172 5.46 -18.31 -10.42
CA SER A 172 5.55 -18.82 -11.79
C SER A 172 5.60 -20.34 -11.80
N ALA A 173 4.89 -20.95 -12.74
CA ALA A 173 5.16 -22.34 -13.10
C ALA A 173 6.64 -22.47 -13.50
N LYS A 174 7.33 -23.48 -12.94
CA LYS A 174 8.68 -23.81 -13.37
C LYS A 174 8.60 -24.35 -14.80
N ARG A 175 9.38 -23.76 -15.71
CA ARG A 175 9.53 -24.28 -17.08
C ARG A 175 10.58 -25.38 -17.02
N SER A 176 10.20 -26.61 -17.36
CA SER A 176 11.09 -27.79 -17.31
C SER A 176 11.46 -28.32 -18.69
N ARG A 177 10.85 -27.80 -19.76
CA ARG A 177 11.10 -28.24 -21.14
C ARG A 177 12.24 -27.44 -21.76
N LEU A 178 13.20 -28.16 -22.33
CA LEU A 178 14.20 -27.62 -23.25
C LEU A 178 13.81 -27.95 -24.69
N PRO A 179 14.17 -27.11 -25.68
CA PRO A 179 13.99 -27.44 -27.09
C PRO A 179 14.80 -28.70 -27.46
N THR A 180 14.25 -29.55 -28.33
CA THR A 180 15.01 -30.67 -28.91
C THR A 180 15.94 -30.19 -30.02
N ASN A 181 16.92 -31.01 -30.41
CA ASN A 181 17.82 -30.69 -31.53
C ASN A 181 17.04 -30.43 -32.83
N ASP A 182 16.03 -31.23 -33.12
CA ASP A 182 15.19 -31.06 -34.32
C ASP A 182 14.43 -29.73 -34.29
N GLU A 183 13.91 -29.34 -33.12
CA GLU A 183 13.26 -28.03 -32.95
C GLU A 183 14.24 -26.87 -33.15
N LEU A 184 15.48 -26.99 -32.66
CA LEU A 184 16.52 -25.98 -32.84
C LEU A 184 16.92 -25.86 -34.32
N ILE A 185 17.02 -26.97 -35.05
CA ILE A 185 17.29 -26.98 -36.49
C ILE A 185 16.13 -26.32 -37.25
N ALA A 186 14.88 -26.67 -36.93
CA ALA A 186 13.70 -26.06 -37.54
C ALA A 186 13.63 -24.55 -37.29
N LEU A 187 13.93 -24.10 -36.06
CA LEU A 187 14.02 -22.67 -35.74
C LEU A 187 15.14 -21.97 -36.51
N THR A 188 16.31 -22.62 -36.64
CA THR A 188 17.43 -22.09 -37.42
C THR A 188 17.03 -21.86 -38.87
N GLN A 189 16.38 -22.85 -39.50
CA GLN A 189 15.90 -22.75 -40.88
C GLN A 189 14.86 -21.63 -41.04
N HIS A 190 13.88 -21.56 -40.13
CA HIS A 190 12.87 -20.51 -40.13
C HIS A 190 13.49 -19.10 -40.05
N PHE A 191 14.44 -18.90 -39.12
CA PHE A 191 15.09 -17.60 -38.95
C PHE A 191 16.08 -17.26 -40.07
N ALA A 192 16.72 -18.26 -40.68
CA ALA A 192 17.59 -18.06 -41.84
C ALA A 192 16.77 -17.61 -43.06
N GLN A 193 15.66 -18.29 -43.36
CA GLN A 193 14.74 -17.89 -44.43
C GLN A 193 14.20 -16.47 -44.23
N LYS A 194 13.79 -16.14 -42.99
CA LYS A 194 13.31 -14.79 -42.67
C LYS A 194 14.40 -13.73 -42.87
N TYR A 195 15.65 -14.05 -42.53
CA TYR A 195 16.79 -13.16 -42.74
C TYR A 195 17.07 -12.92 -44.23
N THR A 196 16.97 -13.95 -45.06
CA THR A 196 17.17 -13.80 -46.52
C THR A 196 16.05 -13.03 -47.20
N HIS A 197 14.80 -13.16 -46.72
CA HIS A 197 13.64 -12.51 -47.34
C HIS A 197 13.42 -11.05 -46.92
N TYR A 198 13.84 -10.65 -45.71
CA TYR A 198 13.60 -9.31 -45.19
C TYR A 198 14.91 -8.57 -44.88
N LYS A 199 15.21 -7.50 -45.63
CA LYS A 199 16.44 -6.70 -45.47
C LYS A 199 16.63 -6.08 -44.07
N SER A 200 15.57 -5.93 -43.29
CA SER A 200 15.60 -5.37 -41.92
C SER A 200 15.46 -6.43 -40.82
N ALA A 201 15.53 -7.73 -41.16
CA ALA A 201 15.45 -8.79 -40.17
C ALA A 201 16.77 -8.91 -39.40
N TYR A 202 16.67 -9.02 -38.08
CA TYR A 202 17.80 -9.38 -37.24
C TYR A 202 18.26 -10.82 -37.56
N PRO A 203 19.58 -11.12 -37.53
CA PRO A 203 20.13 -12.45 -37.79
C PRO A 203 19.86 -13.40 -36.60
N MET A 204 18.59 -13.68 -36.34
CA MET A 204 18.14 -14.49 -35.19
C MET A 204 18.70 -15.90 -35.19
N HIS A 205 18.98 -16.47 -36.37
CA HIS A 205 19.62 -17.77 -36.51
C HIS A 205 21.03 -17.78 -35.87
N LEU A 206 21.81 -16.69 -35.99
CA LEU A 206 23.12 -16.57 -35.32
C LEU A 206 22.98 -16.22 -33.84
N ILE A 207 22.12 -15.26 -33.51
CA ILE A 207 21.92 -14.78 -32.12
C ILE A 207 21.45 -15.93 -31.22
N MET A 208 20.55 -16.79 -31.71
CA MET A 208 20.06 -17.95 -30.97
C MET A 208 21.20 -18.90 -30.60
N TRP A 209 22.01 -19.32 -31.57
CA TRP A 209 23.14 -20.22 -31.31
C TRP A 209 24.19 -19.59 -30.40
N LEU A 210 24.51 -18.30 -30.61
CA LEU A 210 25.40 -17.57 -29.72
C LEU A 210 24.89 -17.59 -28.27
N ALA A 211 23.60 -17.33 -28.05
CA ALA A 211 23.00 -17.34 -26.72
C ALA A 211 23.05 -18.74 -26.08
N ILE A 212 22.80 -19.79 -26.86
CA ILE A 212 22.89 -21.19 -26.38
C ILE A 212 24.32 -21.54 -25.98
N TYR A 213 25.30 -21.29 -26.86
CA TYR A 213 26.71 -21.67 -26.61
C TYR A 213 27.36 -20.83 -25.51
N THR A 214 27.00 -19.55 -25.38
CA THR A 214 27.60 -18.67 -24.38
C THR A 214 26.84 -18.62 -23.07
N THR A 215 25.62 -19.15 -23.01
CA THR A 215 24.70 -19.10 -21.86
C THR A 215 24.44 -17.68 -21.31
N ARG A 216 24.67 -16.64 -22.12
CA ARG A 216 24.47 -15.25 -21.72
C ARG A 216 22.98 -14.87 -21.80
N ARG A 217 22.54 -14.07 -20.83
CA ARG A 217 21.21 -13.45 -20.78
C ARG A 217 21.25 -12.01 -21.27
#